data_AF-A0A843D677-F1
#
_entry.id   AF-A0A843D677-F1
#
_cell.length_a   1.000
_cell.length_b   1.000
_cell.length_c   1.000
_cell.angle_alpha   90.00
_cell.angle_beta   90.00
_cell.angle_gamma   90.00
#
_symmetry.space_group_name_H-M   'P 1'
#
loop_
_entity.id
_entity.type
_entity.pdbx_description
1 polymer ?
#
loop_
_entity_poly.entity_id
_entity_poly.type
_entity_poly.pdbx_seq_one_letter_code
_entity_poly.pdbx_strand_id
1 'polypeptide(L)'
;DLVDENYLEELKKYIPEFIPISADKKTNIDELKDLIFDNLDLVRVYLKPQGRKADMEDPLVIKKGSTVIDACGKLHREFVKNFRHAKVWGTSVKFPGQKVGPDHVLDDEDVLRIILKK
;
A
#
# COMPACT_ATOMS: atom_id res chain seq x y z
N ASP A 1 -15.49 30.95 -1.81
CA ASP A 1 -14.06 31.19 -2.06
C ASP A 1 -13.69 32.63 -1.81
N LEU A 2 -12.78 32.85 -0.86
CA LEU A 2 -12.32 34.17 -0.40
C LEU A 2 -10.91 34.51 -0.91
N VAL A 3 -10.38 33.70 -1.83
CA VAL A 3 -9.00 33.77 -2.31
C VAL A 3 -9.02 34.08 -3.80
N ASP A 4 -8.26 35.09 -4.22
CA ASP A 4 -8.05 35.46 -5.62
C ASP A 4 -6.72 34.92 -6.15
N GLU A 5 -6.53 35.01 -7.47
CA GLU A 5 -5.32 34.48 -8.14
C GLU A 5 -4.04 35.19 -7.68
N ASN A 6 -4.13 36.50 -7.40
CA ASN A 6 -3.00 37.29 -6.92
C ASN A 6 -2.50 36.82 -5.54
N TYR A 7 -3.41 36.49 -4.63
CA TYR A 7 -3.08 35.94 -3.32
C TYR A 7 -2.44 34.56 -3.44
N LEU A 8 -2.87 33.73 -4.40
CA LEU A 8 -2.22 32.44 -4.67
C LEU A 8 -0.80 32.60 -5.21
N GLU A 9 -0.55 33.56 -6.10
CA GLU A 9 0.81 33.85 -6.59
C GLU A 9 1.73 34.39 -5.50
N GLU A 10 1.21 35.21 -4.59
CA GLU A 10 1.97 35.68 -3.43
C GLU A 10 2.30 34.53 -2.47
N LEU A 11 1.32 33.67 -2.16
CA LEU A 11 1.50 32.49 -1.32
C LEU A 11 2.57 31.54 -1.86
N LYS A 12 2.64 31.33 -3.18
CA LYS A 12 3.67 30.49 -3.83
C LYS A 12 5.10 30.94 -3.52
N LYS A 13 5.31 32.22 -3.17
CA LYS A 13 6.64 32.73 -2.78
C LYS A 13 7.06 32.30 -1.38
N TYR A 14 6.09 32.04 -0.49
CA TYR A 14 6.33 31.67 0.91
C TYR A 14 6.16 30.16 1.15
N ILE A 15 5.26 29.52 0.40
CA ILE A 15 4.97 28.09 0.43
C ILE A 15 5.14 27.58 -1.00
N PRO A 16 6.32 27.07 -1.38
CA PRO A 16 6.59 26.67 -2.76
C PRO A 16 5.83 25.42 -3.19
N GLU A 17 5.47 24.54 -2.24
CA GLU A 17 4.71 23.31 -2.49
C GLU A 17 3.40 23.31 -1.71
N PHE A 18 2.30 23.62 -2.39
CA PHE A 18 0.94 23.45 -1.89
C PHE A 18 -0.04 23.29 -3.05
N ILE A 19 -1.21 22.73 -2.76
CA ILE A 19 -2.34 22.68 -3.69
C ILE A 19 -3.49 23.50 -3.14
N PRO A 20 -3.91 24.56 -3.85
CA PRO A 20 -5.14 25.26 -3.50
C PRO A 20 -6.33 24.37 -3.86
N ILE A 21 -7.23 24.16 -2.91
CA ILE A 21 -8.49 23.42 -3.13
C ILE A 21 -9.70 24.31 -2.91
N SER A 22 -10.81 23.94 -3.55
CA SER A 22 -12.14 24.44 -3.18
C SER A 22 -13.11 23.27 -3.13
N ALA A 23 -13.59 22.93 -1.93
CA ALA A 23 -14.56 21.85 -1.74
C ALA A 23 -15.92 22.18 -2.38
N ASP A 24 -16.32 23.44 -2.33
CA ASP A 24 -17.57 23.94 -2.91
C ASP A 24 -17.54 23.89 -4.44
N LYS A 25 -16.45 24.38 -5.05
CA LYS A 25 -16.27 24.37 -6.51
C LYS A 25 -15.68 23.07 -7.06
N LYS A 26 -15.36 22.11 -6.20
CA LYS A 26 -14.64 20.86 -6.50
C LYS A 26 -13.30 21.07 -7.23
N THR A 27 -12.63 22.19 -6.97
CA THR A 27 -11.33 22.51 -7.57
C THR A 27 -10.23 21.71 -6.90
N ASN A 28 -9.39 21.04 -7.70
CA ASN A 28 -8.21 20.26 -7.30
C ASN A 28 -8.47 19.14 -6.28
N ILE A 29 -9.71 18.68 -6.16
CA ILE A 29 -10.07 17.62 -5.20
C ILE A 29 -9.49 16.27 -5.61
N ASP A 30 -9.45 15.95 -6.90
CA ASP A 30 -8.90 14.67 -7.37
C ASP A 30 -7.37 14.67 -7.27
N GLU A 31 -6.71 15.77 -7.66
CA GLU A 31 -5.26 15.95 -7.46
C GLU A 31 -4.86 15.82 -5.99
N LEU A 32 -5.66 16.38 -5.07
CA LEU A 32 -5.44 16.21 -3.64
C LEU A 32 -5.54 14.74 -3.20
N LYS A 33 -6.51 13.97 -3.72
CA LYS A 33 -6.64 12.54 -3.39
C LYS A 33 -5.43 11.76 -3.86
N ASP A 34 -4.97 12.03 -5.08
CA ASP A 34 -3.82 11.35 -5.67
C ASP A 34 -2.57 11.64 -4.82
N LEU A 35 -2.34 12.90 -4.45
CA LEU A 35 -1.22 13.25 -3.58
C LEU A 35 -1.32 12.65 -2.19
N ILE A 36 -2.52 12.60 -1.59
CA ILE A 36 -2.69 11.91 -0.31
C ILE A 36 -2.30 10.44 -0.47
N PHE A 37 -2.75 9.78 -1.54
CA PHE A 37 -2.43 8.38 -1.78
C PHE A 37 -0.93 8.15 -2.00
N ASP A 38 -0.30 8.96 -2.84
CA ASP A 38 1.14 8.89 -3.11
C ASP A 38 1.98 9.10 -1.85
N ASN A 39 1.58 10.04 -0.98
CA ASN A 39 2.27 10.31 0.28
C ASN A 39 2.01 9.29 1.38
N LEU A 40 1.00 8.41 1.23
CA LEU A 40 0.74 7.35 2.21
C LEU A 40 1.70 6.16 2.06
N ASP A 41 2.47 6.11 0.96
CA ASP A 41 3.41 5.04 0.63
C ASP A 41 2.75 3.65 0.83
N LEU A 42 1.63 3.41 0.15
CA LEU A 42 0.86 2.17 0.28
C LEU A 42 1.24 1.16 -0.81
N VAL A 43 1.17 -0.12 -0.46
CA VAL A 43 1.33 -1.25 -1.38
C VAL A 43 0.18 -2.24 -1.20
N ARG A 44 -0.27 -2.83 -2.30
CA ARG A 44 -1.35 -3.79 -2.40
C ARG A 44 -0.77 -5.20 -2.44
N VAL A 45 -1.18 -6.06 -1.52
CA VAL A 45 -0.73 -7.46 -1.46
C VAL A 45 -1.92 -8.39 -1.64
N TYR A 46 -1.90 -9.21 -2.68
CA TYR A 46 -3.00 -10.11 -3.03
C TYR A 46 -2.86 -11.47 -2.34
N LEU A 47 -3.88 -11.90 -1.62
CA LEU A 47 -3.80 -13.14 -0.85
C LEU A 47 -4.10 -14.37 -1.72
N LYS A 48 -3.28 -15.41 -1.54
CA LYS A 48 -3.46 -16.69 -2.23
C LYS A 48 -3.62 -17.85 -1.24
N PRO A 49 -4.87 -18.19 -0.86
CA PRO A 49 -5.13 -19.32 0.01
C PRO A 49 -4.60 -20.64 -0.55
N GLN A 50 -4.34 -21.60 0.33
CA GLN A 50 -3.92 -22.94 -0.07
C GLN A 50 -5.05 -23.63 -0.85
N GLY A 51 -4.70 -24.23 -2.00
CA GLY A 51 -5.67 -24.90 -2.87
C GLY A 51 -6.59 -23.97 -3.68
N ARG A 52 -6.49 -22.64 -3.52
CA ARG A 52 -7.30 -21.66 -4.26
C ARG A 52 -6.46 -20.77 -5.19
N LYS A 53 -7.14 -20.11 -6.13
CA LYS A 53 -6.56 -19.01 -6.92
C LYS A 53 -6.29 -17.80 -6.00
N ALA A 54 -5.44 -16.89 -6.46
CA ALA A 54 -5.23 -15.64 -5.75
C ALA A 54 -6.51 -14.80 -5.88
N ASP A 55 -6.87 -14.11 -4.80
CA ASP A 55 -7.88 -13.06 -4.86
C ASP A 55 -7.22 -11.80 -5.42
N MET A 56 -7.66 -11.37 -6.61
CA MET A 56 -7.15 -10.17 -7.28
C MET A 56 -8.14 -9.00 -7.18
N GLU A 57 -9.26 -9.18 -6.47
CA GLU A 57 -10.30 -8.17 -6.30
C GLU A 57 -10.12 -7.41 -4.98
N ASP A 58 -9.77 -8.13 -3.90
CA ASP A 58 -9.59 -7.56 -2.56
C ASP A 58 -8.14 -7.67 -2.05
N PRO A 59 -7.29 -6.65 -2.30
CA PRO A 59 -5.92 -6.64 -1.81
C PRO A 59 -5.84 -6.26 -0.33
N LEU A 60 -4.87 -6.85 0.37
CA LEU A 60 -4.41 -6.34 1.64
C LEU A 60 -3.56 -5.09 1.42
N VAL A 61 -4.04 -3.93 1.83
CA VAL A 61 -3.31 -2.66 1.74
C VAL A 61 -2.42 -2.48 2.98
N ILE A 62 -1.10 -2.40 2.76
CA ILE A 62 -0.09 -2.20 3.82
C ILE A 62 0.85 -1.06 3.44
N LYS A 63 1.68 -0.60 4.39
CA LYS A 63 2.69 0.42 4.10
C LYS A 63 3.85 -0.19 3.33
N LYS A 64 4.43 0.55 2.40
CA LYS A 64 5.68 0.23 1.72
C LYS A 64 6.78 -0.06 2.74
N GLY A 65 7.59 -1.07 2.46
CA GLY A 65 8.60 -1.56 3.40
C GLY A 65 8.06 -2.54 4.45
N SER A 66 6.74 -2.80 4.49
CA SER A 66 6.18 -3.84 5.35
C SER A 66 6.69 -5.21 4.94
N THR A 67 6.93 -6.05 5.95
CA THR A 67 7.40 -7.41 5.76
C THR A 67 6.23 -8.41 5.68
N VAL A 68 6.54 -9.66 5.32
CA VAL A 68 5.58 -10.77 5.38
C VAL A 68 4.98 -10.93 6.77
N ILE A 69 5.74 -10.74 7.85
CA ILE A 69 5.22 -10.89 9.20
C ILE A 69 4.28 -9.73 9.60
N ASP A 70 4.53 -8.51 9.09
CA ASP A 70 3.62 -7.38 9.27
C ASP A 70 2.28 -7.63 8.58
N ALA A 71 2.32 -8.15 7.35
CA ALA A 71 1.11 -8.57 6.63
C ALA A 71 0.34 -9.66 7.40
N CYS A 72 1.03 -10.64 7.99
CA CYS A 72 0.41 -11.64 8.87
C CYS A 72 -0.29 -11.00 10.07
N GLY A 73 0.35 -10.00 10.70
CA GLY A 73 -0.19 -9.28 11.85
C GLY A 73 -1.46 -8.50 11.53
N LYS A 74 -1.55 -7.92 10.31
CA LYS A 74 -2.76 -7.24 9.81
C LYS A 74 -3.93 -8.19 9.58
N LEU A 75 -3.65 -9.42 9.15
CA LEU A 75 -4.68 -10.43 8.91
C LEU A 75 -5.23 -10.99 10.21
N HIS A 76 -4.35 -11.58 11.03
CA HIS A 76 -4.73 -12.10 12.34
C HIS A 76 -3.48 -12.49 13.15
N ARG A 77 -3.51 -12.23 14.47
CA ARG A 77 -2.42 -12.59 15.40
C ARG A 77 -1.98 -14.07 15.36
N GLU A 78 -2.87 -14.99 14.98
CA GLU A 78 -2.53 -16.42 14.84
C GLU A 78 -1.61 -16.70 13.65
N PHE A 79 -1.65 -15.90 12.58
CA PHE A 79 -0.72 -16.06 11.46
C PHE A 79 0.71 -15.80 11.90
N VAL A 80 0.93 -14.79 12.76
CA VAL A 80 2.25 -14.46 13.31
C VAL A 80 2.78 -15.61 14.18
N LYS A 81 1.98 -16.07 15.14
CA LYS A 81 2.38 -17.15 16.08
C LYS A 81 2.74 -18.45 15.35
N ASN A 82 1.90 -18.83 14.39
CA ASN A 82 2.00 -20.10 13.69
C ASN A 82 2.75 -19.98 12.36
N PHE A 83 3.40 -18.85 12.07
CA PHE A 83 4.08 -18.66 10.79
C PHE A 83 5.19 -19.71 10.58
N ARG A 84 5.17 -20.41 9.44
CA ARG A 84 6.25 -21.33 9.04
C ARG A 84 7.13 -20.75 7.94
N HIS A 85 6.51 -20.25 6.88
CA HIS A 85 7.13 -19.53 5.77
C HIS A 85 6.03 -18.95 4.88
N ALA A 86 6.40 -18.16 3.89
CA ALA A 86 5.50 -17.73 2.83
C ALA A 86 6.01 -18.13 1.44
N LYS A 87 5.11 -18.07 0.46
CA LYS A 87 5.45 -18.06 -0.97
C LYS A 87 4.95 -16.76 -1.58
N VAL A 88 5.79 -16.12 -2.37
CA VAL A 88 5.47 -14.84 -3.01
C VAL A 88 5.58 -14.96 -4.54
N TRP A 89 4.70 -14.27 -5.25
CA TRP A 89 4.79 -14.05 -6.70
C TRP A 89 4.68 -12.54 -6.95
N GLY A 90 5.65 -11.96 -7.64
CA GLY A 90 5.67 -10.52 -7.92
C GLY A 90 7.11 -10.03 -8.02
N THR A 91 7.30 -8.71 -7.96
CA THR A 91 8.61 -8.08 -8.20
C THR A 91 9.58 -8.21 -7.04
N SER A 92 9.08 -8.44 -5.81
CA SER A 92 9.95 -8.57 -4.63
C SER A 92 10.78 -9.85 -4.61
N VAL A 93 10.48 -10.80 -5.50
CA VAL A 93 11.18 -12.10 -5.60
C VAL A 93 11.73 -12.36 -6.99
N LYS A 94 12.80 -13.16 -7.07
CA LYS A 94 13.44 -13.50 -8.35
C LYS A 94 12.66 -14.58 -9.11
N PHE A 95 11.97 -15.45 -8.39
CA PHE A 95 11.26 -16.58 -8.98
C PHE A 95 9.80 -16.63 -8.53
N PRO A 96 8.84 -16.89 -9.43
CA PRO A 96 7.43 -17.04 -9.07
C PRO A 96 7.21 -18.16 -8.03
N GLY A 97 6.57 -17.84 -6.91
CA GLY A 97 6.29 -18.79 -5.83
C GLY A 97 7.51 -19.10 -4.96
N GLN A 98 8.52 -18.23 -4.99
CA GLN A 98 9.72 -18.33 -4.16
C GLN A 98 9.34 -18.38 -2.67
N LYS A 99 9.97 -19.31 -1.95
CA LYS A 99 9.82 -19.42 -0.51
C LYS A 99 10.60 -18.29 0.17
N VAL A 100 9.93 -17.56 1.05
CA VAL A 100 10.51 -16.43 1.78
C VAL A 100 10.28 -16.55 3.29
N GLY A 101 11.11 -15.85 4.05
CA GLY A 101 11.05 -15.75 5.50
C GLY A 101 10.08 -14.67 6.00
N PRO A 102 9.98 -14.48 7.33
CA PRO A 102 9.11 -13.47 7.93
C PRO A 102 9.55 -12.04 7.62
N ASP A 103 10.86 -11.80 7.51
CA ASP A 103 11.45 -10.46 7.32
C ASP A 103 11.51 -10.02 5.83
N HIS A 104 10.96 -10.83 4.92
CA HIS A 104 10.92 -10.50 3.51
C HIS A 104 10.02 -9.29 3.28
N VAL A 105 10.56 -8.24 2.68
CA VAL A 105 9.81 -7.01 2.33
C VAL A 105 8.96 -7.27 1.09
N LEU A 106 7.69 -6.88 1.17
CA LEU A 106 6.73 -7.02 0.07
C LEU A 106 6.73 -5.76 -0.81
N ASP A 107 6.53 -5.97 -2.10
CA ASP A 107 6.32 -4.91 -3.09
C ASP A 107 4.84 -4.77 -3.45
N ASP A 108 4.50 -3.67 -4.13
CA ASP A 108 3.15 -3.47 -4.67
C ASP A 108 2.79 -4.57 -5.68
N GLU A 109 1.54 -5.02 -5.59
CA GLU A 109 0.94 -6.11 -6.37
C GLU A 109 1.52 -7.51 -6.13
N ASP A 110 2.34 -7.71 -5.09
CA ASP A 110 2.79 -9.04 -4.71
C ASP A 110 1.61 -9.95 -4.34
N VAL A 111 1.64 -11.18 -4.84
CA VAL A 111 0.75 -12.26 -4.40
C VAL A 111 1.40 -13.02 -3.26
N LEU A 112 0.74 -13.10 -2.11
CA LEU A 112 1.24 -13.74 -0.89
C LEU A 112 0.44 -14.99 -0.52
N ARG A 113 1.15 -16.10 -0.34
CA ARG A 113 0.61 -17.31 0.32
C ARG A 113 1.34 -17.55 1.63
N ILE A 114 0.61 -17.52 2.73
CA ILE A 114 1.13 -17.83 4.07
C ILE A 114 1.00 -19.34 4.33
N ILE A 115 2.07 -19.95 4.85
CA ILE A 115 2.08 -21.35 5.29
C ILE A 115 2.31 -21.38 6.79
N LEU A 116 1.40 -22.02 7.52
CA LEU A 116 1.45 -22.15 8.97
C LEU A 116 2.13 -23.47 9.42
N LYS A 117 2.61 -23.49 10.66
CA LYS A 117 3.02 -24.68 11.39
C LYS A 117 1.78 -25.55 11.62
N LYS A 118 1.97 -26.88 11.56
CA LYS A 118 0.94 -27.83 11.96
C LYS A 118 0.85 -27.89 13.48
#